data_AF-A0A067TN99-F1
#
_entry.id   AF-A0A067TN99-F1
#
_cell.length_a   1.000
_cell.length_b   1.000
_cell.length_c   1.000
_cell.angle_alpha   90.00
_cell.angle_beta   90.00
_cell.angle_gamma   90.00
#
_symmetry.space_group_name_H-M   'P 1'
#
loop_
_entity.id
_entity.type
_entity.pdbx_description
1 polymer ?
#
loop_
_entity_poly.entity_id
_entity_poly.type
_entity_poly.pdbx_seq_one_letter_code
_entity_poly.pdbx_strand_id
1 'polypeptide(L)'
;MLFKIPNILLTLLAVSASVGTASAAPNTFINQKRSIIDPGEPMTCTFLFKPNTPETPLTWDEFDTIIDQAIQQATGGSNTFFLASKNTENADQTYTVNAQFATEHHTAAEIIPIIDSLVGTTLKGLVRNWLVESASCVPSKVV
;
A
#
# COMPACT_ATOMS: atom_id res chain seq x y z
N MET A 1 57.18 -16.08 -40.02
CA MET A 1 57.46 -16.01 -38.58
C MET A 1 56.25 -16.57 -37.86
N LEU A 2 56.44 -17.69 -37.16
CA LEU A 2 55.43 -18.47 -36.43
C LEU A 2 55.14 -17.82 -35.07
N PHE A 3 53.87 -17.68 -34.70
CA PHE A 3 53.49 -17.49 -33.29
C PHE A 3 52.71 -18.73 -32.80
N LYS A 4 53.29 -19.41 -31.81
CA LYS A 4 52.76 -20.58 -31.10
C LYS A 4 51.81 -20.12 -29.99
N ILE A 5 50.64 -20.74 -29.87
CA ILE A 5 49.74 -20.62 -28.72
C ILE A 5 49.95 -21.85 -27.83
N PRO A 6 50.14 -21.72 -26.51
CA PRO A 6 50.37 -22.85 -25.61
C PRO A 6 49.06 -23.52 -25.14
N ASN A 7 49.16 -24.85 -25.01
CA ASN A 7 48.19 -25.77 -24.41
C ASN A 7 47.76 -25.33 -23.00
N ILE A 8 46.45 -25.20 -22.78
CA ILE A 8 45.89 -25.13 -21.42
C ILE A 8 45.49 -26.55 -20.99
N LEU A 9 46.14 -26.99 -19.93
CA LEU A 9 46.06 -28.29 -19.29
C LEU A 9 44.71 -28.45 -18.57
N LEU A 10 43.93 -29.45 -18.99
CA LEU A 10 42.68 -29.88 -18.36
C LEU A 10 43.01 -30.59 -17.04
N THR A 11 42.57 -30.03 -15.90
CA THR A 11 42.73 -30.68 -14.59
C THR A 11 41.45 -31.42 -14.22
N LEU A 12 41.57 -32.75 -14.09
CA LEU A 12 40.59 -33.66 -13.50
C LEU A 12 40.24 -33.21 -12.08
N LEU A 13 38.96 -33.11 -11.75
CA LEU A 13 38.49 -33.32 -10.38
C LEU A 13 37.76 -34.66 -10.30
N ALA A 14 38.29 -35.50 -9.42
CA ALA A 14 37.88 -36.87 -9.18
C ALA A 14 36.47 -36.94 -8.55
N VAL A 15 35.71 -37.91 -9.03
CA VAL A 15 34.58 -38.50 -8.31
C VAL A 15 35.16 -39.31 -7.14
N SER A 16 34.79 -38.97 -5.91
CA SER A 16 34.89 -39.88 -4.78
C SER A 16 33.52 -40.02 -4.09
N ALA A 17 33.20 -41.29 -3.86
CA ALA A 17 31.91 -41.81 -3.49
C ALA A 17 31.47 -41.46 -2.06
N SER A 18 30.16 -41.53 -1.89
CA SER A 18 29.38 -41.56 -0.66
C SER A 18 29.95 -42.47 0.45
N VAL A 19 29.99 -41.94 1.68
CA VAL A 19 29.70 -42.73 2.89
C VAL A 19 28.74 -41.91 3.77
N GLY A 20 27.57 -42.49 4.01
CA GLY A 20 26.54 -41.90 4.84
C GLY A 20 26.98 -41.80 6.29
N THR A 21 26.67 -40.66 6.91
CA THR A 21 26.34 -40.59 8.32
C THR A 21 25.00 -39.87 8.43
N ALA A 22 24.00 -40.61 8.90
CA ALA A 22 22.72 -40.05 9.30
C ALA A 22 22.99 -39.06 10.44
N SER A 23 22.94 -37.77 10.15
CA SER A 23 22.71 -36.76 11.18
C SER A 23 21.24 -36.39 11.09
N ALA A 24 20.52 -36.63 12.18
CA ALA A 24 19.13 -36.24 12.33
C ALA A 24 19.01 -34.76 11.98
N ALA A 25 18.29 -34.44 10.91
CA ALA A 25 17.87 -33.08 10.64
C ALA A 25 17.02 -32.65 11.85
N PRO A 26 17.43 -31.63 12.63
CA PRO A 26 16.47 -31.02 13.53
C PRO A 26 15.38 -30.44 12.65
N ASN A 27 14.14 -30.84 12.94
CA ASN A 27 12.94 -30.23 12.37
C ASN A 27 13.08 -28.71 12.43
N THR A 28 13.45 -28.09 11.31
CA THR A 28 13.23 -26.66 11.10
C THR A 28 11.73 -26.51 10.88
N PHE A 29 10.99 -26.60 11.99
CA PHE A 29 9.63 -26.09 12.08
C PHE A 29 9.68 -24.65 11.59
N ILE A 30 9.13 -24.47 10.39
CA ILE A 30 8.40 -23.31 9.89
C ILE A 30 8.51 -22.09 10.84
N ASN A 31 9.65 -21.41 10.78
CA ASN A 31 9.67 -19.97 10.97
C ASN A 31 9.50 -19.34 9.58
N GLN A 32 8.41 -19.71 8.91
CA GLN A 32 7.79 -18.81 7.96
C GLN A 32 7.26 -17.68 8.84
N LYS A 33 8.16 -16.75 9.16
CA LYS A 33 7.84 -15.46 9.76
C LYS A 33 6.68 -14.98 8.92
N ARG A 34 5.48 -15.02 9.51
CA ARG A 34 4.30 -14.34 8.97
C ARG A 34 4.86 -13.01 8.50
N SER A 35 4.79 -12.72 7.20
CA SER A 35 4.93 -11.33 6.78
C SER A 35 3.76 -10.66 7.48
N ILE A 36 4.01 -10.17 8.69
CA ILE A 36 3.07 -9.35 9.41
C ILE A 36 3.04 -8.14 8.50
N ILE A 37 1.97 -8.06 7.72
CA ILE A 37 1.61 -6.84 7.02
C ILE A 37 1.70 -5.78 8.10
N ASP A 38 2.74 -4.96 8.05
CA ASP A 38 2.90 -3.83 8.96
C ASP A 38 2.00 -2.76 8.37
N PRO A 39 0.81 -2.51 8.96
CA PRO A 39 -0.19 -1.68 8.34
C PRO A 39 0.27 -0.21 8.24
N GLY A 40 1.46 0.14 8.74
CA GLY A 40 1.96 1.50 8.80
C GLY A 40 1.43 2.22 10.04
N GLU A 41 1.79 3.50 10.17
CA GLU A 41 1.29 4.34 11.27
C GLU A 41 -0.14 4.80 10.94
N PRO A 42 -1.13 4.54 11.82
CA PRO A 42 -2.50 4.94 11.58
C PRO A 42 -2.62 6.47 11.60
N MET A 43 -3.47 7.01 10.74
CA MET A 43 -3.78 8.43 10.65
C MET A 43 -5.29 8.64 10.59
N THR A 44 -5.73 9.80 11.04
CA THR A 44 -7.14 10.23 10.94
C THR A 44 -7.20 11.39 9.96
N CYS A 45 -8.04 11.23 8.95
CA CYS A 45 -8.20 12.16 7.85
C CYS A 45 -9.64 12.64 7.76
N THR A 46 -9.81 13.93 7.48
CA THR A 46 -11.09 14.54 7.15
C THR A 46 -11.02 15.05 5.71
N PHE A 47 -11.97 14.63 4.89
CA PHE A 47 -12.14 15.06 3.51
C PHE A 47 -13.48 15.79 3.35
N LEU A 48 -13.50 16.75 2.42
CA LEU A 48 -14.72 17.33 1.89
C LEU A 48 -14.78 17.00 0.40
N PHE A 49 -15.73 16.15 0.02
CA PHE A 49 -15.95 15.76 -1.36
C PHE A 49 -17.16 16.48 -1.93
N LYS A 50 -17.06 16.92 -3.18
CA LYS A 50 -18.17 17.50 -3.93
C LYS A 50 -18.42 16.69 -5.19
N PRO A 51 -19.66 16.28 -5.46
CA PRO A 51 -19.96 15.59 -6.70
C PRO A 51 -19.76 16.55 -7.88
N ASN A 52 -19.16 16.07 -8.97
CA ASN A 52 -19.00 16.86 -10.18
C ASN A 52 -20.34 17.15 -10.91
N THR A 53 -21.38 16.40 -10.55
CA THR A 53 -22.76 16.58 -11.04
C THR A 53 -23.73 16.55 -9.84
N PRO A 54 -24.59 17.57 -9.66
CA PRO A 54 -25.60 17.56 -8.60
C PRO A 54 -26.64 16.47 -8.86
N GLU A 55 -26.74 15.46 -8.00
CA GLU A 55 -27.69 14.36 -8.13
C GLU A 55 -28.08 13.79 -6.76
N THR A 56 -28.96 12.79 -6.77
CA THR A 56 -29.50 12.14 -5.56
C THR A 56 -28.41 11.69 -4.59
N PRO A 57 -28.70 11.77 -3.28
CA PRO A 57 -27.86 11.25 -2.20
C PRO A 57 -27.28 9.88 -2.52
N LEU A 58 -26.04 9.65 -2.10
CA LEU A 58 -25.44 8.32 -2.15
C LEU A 58 -26.28 7.33 -1.34
N THR A 59 -26.56 6.17 -1.95
CA THR A 59 -27.26 5.06 -1.28
C THR A 59 -26.30 4.11 -0.58
N TRP A 60 -24.99 4.28 -0.78
CA TRP A 60 -23.92 3.45 -0.24
C TRP A 60 -22.62 4.25 -0.15
N ASP A 61 -21.72 3.82 0.72
CA ASP A 61 -20.42 4.46 0.93
C ASP A 61 -19.40 3.95 -0.10
N GLU A 62 -18.91 4.85 -0.95
CA GLU A 62 -17.83 4.57 -1.91
C GLU A 62 -16.50 5.27 -1.54
N PHE A 63 -16.48 6.05 -0.46
CA PHE A 63 -15.37 6.96 -0.17
C PHE A 63 -14.08 6.23 0.21
N ASP A 64 -14.17 5.12 0.93
CA ASP A 64 -12.98 4.32 1.25
C ASP A 64 -12.32 3.78 -0.03
N THR A 65 -13.12 3.37 -1.02
CA THR A 65 -12.59 2.87 -2.30
C THR A 65 -11.89 3.97 -3.10
N ILE A 66 -12.46 5.17 -3.17
CA ILE A 66 -11.83 6.27 -3.93
C ILE A 66 -10.56 6.78 -3.24
N ILE A 67 -10.54 6.82 -1.90
CA ILE A 67 -9.37 7.20 -1.11
C ILE A 67 -8.27 6.16 -1.29
N ASP A 68 -8.59 4.88 -1.17
CA ASP A 68 -7.64 3.77 -1.39
C ASP A 68 -7.02 3.81 -2.78
N GLN A 69 -7.84 3.97 -3.82
CA GLN A 69 -7.36 4.06 -5.19
C GLN A 69 -6.44 5.27 -5.42
N ALA A 70 -6.76 6.42 -4.82
CA ALA A 70 -5.91 7.61 -4.91
C ALA A 70 -4.55 7.38 -4.24
N ILE A 71 -4.54 6.77 -3.06
CA ILE A 71 -3.31 6.42 -2.33
C ILE A 71 -2.50 5.39 -3.11
N GLN A 72 -3.12 4.32 -3.61
CA GLN A 72 -2.44 3.29 -4.41
C GLN A 72 -1.77 3.89 -5.64
N GLN A 73 -2.45 4.81 -6.35
CA GLN A 73 -1.87 5.48 -7.51
C GLN A 73 -0.64 6.33 -7.13
N ALA A 74 -0.69 7.05 -6.01
CA ALA A 74 0.40 7.90 -5.56
C ALA A 74 1.59 7.12 -4.98
N THR A 75 1.34 5.97 -4.38
CA THR A 75 2.35 5.13 -3.70
C THR A 75 2.92 4.02 -4.58
N GLY A 76 2.36 3.78 -5.76
CA GLY A 76 2.77 2.69 -6.64
C GLY A 76 2.19 1.32 -6.25
N GLY A 77 1.05 1.32 -5.54
CA GLY A 77 0.26 0.12 -5.24
C GLY A 77 0.24 -0.32 -3.77
N SER A 78 0.56 0.57 -2.83
CA SER A 78 0.51 0.24 -1.40
C SER A 78 -0.93 0.07 -0.92
N ASN A 79 -1.19 -0.98 -0.13
CA ASN A 79 -2.51 -1.25 0.41
C ASN A 79 -2.89 -0.25 1.51
N THR A 80 -4.16 0.17 1.52
CA THR A 80 -4.74 0.96 2.61
C THR A 80 -5.58 0.08 3.54
N PHE A 81 -5.36 0.19 4.84
CA PHE A 81 -6.09 -0.53 5.88
C PHE A 81 -7.02 0.44 6.62
N PHE A 82 -8.30 0.46 6.23
CA PHE A 82 -9.32 1.27 6.90
C PHE A 82 -9.68 0.65 8.26
N LEU A 83 -9.53 1.45 9.31
CA LEU A 83 -9.85 1.10 10.69
C LEU A 83 -11.26 1.58 11.07
N ALA A 84 -11.64 2.76 10.58
CA ALA A 84 -12.96 3.33 10.73
C ALA A 84 -13.21 4.33 9.60
N SER A 85 -14.45 4.42 9.12
CA SER A 85 -14.86 5.45 8.18
C SER A 85 -16.28 5.90 8.49
N LYS A 86 -16.53 7.20 8.34
CA LYS A 86 -17.84 7.79 8.48
C LYS A 86 -17.99 8.95 7.52
N ASN A 87 -19.01 8.87 6.67
CA ASN A 87 -19.43 9.93 5.79
C ASN A 87 -20.69 10.64 6.31
N THR A 88 -20.86 11.90 5.96
CA THR A 88 -22.05 12.70 6.27
C THR A 88 -22.31 13.64 5.11
N GLU A 89 -23.52 13.60 4.56
CA GLU A 89 -23.97 14.55 3.55
C GLU A 89 -24.30 15.89 4.21
N ASN A 90 -23.80 16.97 3.59
CA ASN A 90 -24.05 18.34 4.00
C ASN A 90 -25.21 18.94 3.20
N ALA A 91 -25.78 20.05 3.71
CA ALA A 91 -26.93 20.70 3.07
C ALA A 91 -26.66 21.24 1.65
N ASP A 92 -25.39 21.46 1.30
CA ASP A 92 -24.92 21.92 0.00
C ASP A 92 -24.56 20.77 -0.96
N GLN A 93 -24.94 19.52 -0.62
CA GLN A 93 -24.66 18.30 -1.37
C GLN A 93 -23.16 17.93 -1.44
N THR A 94 -22.33 18.51 -0.57
CA THR A 94 -20.99 18.00 -0.30
C THR A 94 -21.04 16.86 0.73
N TYR A 95 -19.95 16.09 0.83
CA TYR A 95 -19.81 14.99 1.78
C TYR A 95 -18.58 15.20 2.63
N THR A 96 -18.78 15.27 3.95
CA THR A 96 -17.68 15.21 4.90
C THR A 96 -17.38 13.76 5.23
N VAL A 97 -16.14 13.33 4.98
CA VAL A 97 -15.69 11.95 5.23
C VAL A 97 -14.58 11.98 6.26
N ASN A 98 -14.80 11.31 7.38
CA ASN A 98 -13.79 11.07 8.39
C ASN A 98 -13.33 9.63 8.28
N ALA A 99 -12.11 9.43 7.80
CA ALA A 99 -11.52 8.12 7.62
C ALA A 99 -10.30 7.97 8.55
N GLN A 100 -10.23 6.85 9.24
CA GLN A 100 -9.05 6.42 9.96
C GLN A 100 -8.48 5.22 9.22
N PHE A 101 -7.24 5.33 8.76
CA PHE A 101 -6.59 4.24 8.05
C PHE A 101 -5.08 4.27 8.27
N ALA A 102 -4.44 3.17 7.88
CA ALA A 102 -3.00 3.05 7.80
C ALA A 102 -2.63 2.53 6.41
N THR A 103 -1.40 2.75 5.97
CA THR A 103 -0.93 2.35 4.63
C THR A 103 0.29 1.46 4.74
N GLU A 104 0.29 0.35 4.02
CA GLU A 104 1.41 -0.59 4.03
C GLU A 104 2.72 0.12 3.65
N HIS A 105 3.79 -0.14 4.40
CA HIS A 105 5.14 0.35 4.12
C HIS A 105 5.34 1.88 4.14
N HIS A 106 4.33 2.65 4.56
CA HIS A 106 4.43 4.10 4.66
C HIS A 106 4.07 4.61 6.05
N THR A 107 4.78 5.63 6.48
CA THR A 107 4.51 6.39 7.69
C THR A 107 3.42 7.43 7.45
N ALA A 108 2.78 7.91 8.53
CA ALA A 108 1.81 9.00 8.41
C ALA A 108 2.46 10.25 7.79
N ALA A 109 3.73 10.53 8.12
CA ALA A 109 4.48 11.66 7.56
C ALA A 109 4.67 11.59 6.04
N GLU A 110 4.70 10.39 5.44
CA GLU A 110 4.80 10.21 3.98
C GLU A 110 3.44 10.33 3.29
N ILE A 111 2.36 9.86 3.93
CA ILE A 111 1.02 9.87 3.34
C ILE A 111 0.30 11.21 3.48
N ILE A 112 0.50 11.93 4.58
CA ILE A 112 -0.16 13.23 4.80
C ILE A 112 0.05 14.19 3.61
N PRO A 113 1.30 14.41 3.10
CA PRO A 113 1.51 15.24 1.92
C PRO A 113 0.83 14.72 0.65
N ILE A 114 0.69 13.40 0.50
CA ILE A 114 -0.03 12.79 -0.63
C ILE A 114 -1.50 13.18 -0.55
N ILE A 115 -2.12 13.03 0.63
CA ILE A 115 -3.52 13.42 0.84
C ILE A 115 -3.72 14.92 0.62
N ASP A 116 -2.84 15.76 1.15
CA ASP A 116 -2.90 17.22 0.94
C ASP A 116 -2.83 17.57 -0.56
N SER A 117 -2.05 16.83 -1.34
CA SER A 117 -1.93 17.03 -2.79
C SER A 117 -3.20 16.65 -3.58
N LEU A 118 -4.14 15.90 -2.98
CA LEU A 118 -5.40 15.56 -3.62
C LEU A 118 -6.35 16.77 -3.70
N VAL A 119 -6.16 17.82 -2.90
CA VAL A 119 -7.03 18.99 -2.88
C VAL A 119 -7.07 19.65 -4.26
N GLY A 120 -8.28 19.89 -4.77
CA GLY A 120 -8.53 20.40 -6.12
C GLY A 120 -8.51 19.35 -7.22
N THR A 121 -8.16 18.10 -6.92
CA THR A 121 -8.24 16.99 -7.88
C THR A 121 -9.64 16.40 -7.93
N THR A 122 -9.98 15.79 -9.07
CA THR A 122 -11.23 15.05 -9.24
C THR A 122 -10.90 13.55 -9.23
N LEU A 123 -11.35 12.85 -8.19
CA LEU A 123 -11.21 11.41 -8.05
C LEU A 123 -12.35 10.70 -8.78
N LYS A 124 -12.04 9.59 -9.44
CA LYS A 124 -13.04 8.76 -10.10
C LYS A 124 -13.72 7.87 -9.06
N GLY A 125 -15.01 8.08 -8.84
CA GLY A 125 -15.84 7.16 -8.06
C GLY A 125 -16.47 6.06 -8.91
N LEU A 126 -17.24 5.22 -8.25
CA LEU A 126 -17.98 4.10 -8.82
C LEU A 126 -19.27 4.59 -9.48
N VAL A 127 -19.93 5.56 -8.86
CA VAL A 127 -21.17 6.15 -9.39
C VAL A 127 -20.91 7.46 -10.14
N ARG A 128 -19.99 8.28 -9.62
CA ARG A 128 -19.70 9.63 -10.13
C ARG A 128 -18.29 10.06 -9.74
N ASN A 129 -17.83 11.19 -10.28
CA ASN A 129 -16.54 11.73 -9.89
C ASN A 129 -16.68 12.74 -8.74
N TRP A 130 -15.63 12.82 -7.93
CA TRP A 130 -15.61 13.59 -6.69
C TRP A 130 -14.46 14.59 -6.71
N LEU A 131 -14.81 15.88 -6.71
CA LEU A 131 -13.84 16.92 -6.44
C LEU A 131 -13.46 16.88 -4.96
N VAL A 132 -12.17 16.86 -4.65
CA VAL A 132 -11.66 17.01 -3.29
C VAL A 132 -11.57 18.51 -2.98
N GLU A 133 -12.56 19.06 -2.29
CA GLU A 133 -12.56 20.48 -1.94
C GLU A 133 -11.62 20.79 -0.76
N SER A 134 -11.48 19.86 0.17
CA SER A 134 -10.46 19.91 1.22
C SER A 134 -10.09 18.51 1.68
N ALA A 135 -8.86 18.35 2.14
CA ALA A 135 -8.37 17.16 2.81
C ALA A 135 -7.39 17.59 3.91
N SER A 136 -7.44 16.93 5.05
CA SER A 136 -6.49 17.16 6.13
C SER A 136 -6.35 15.89 6.95
N CYS A 137 -5.12 15.55 7.33
CA CYS A 137 -4.81 14.34 8.08
C CYS A 137 -3.89 14.65 9.26
N VAL A 138 -4.03 13.88 10.33
CA VAL A 138 -3.10 13.88 11.46
C VAL A 138 -2.73 12.45 11.84
N PRO A 139 -1.51 12.18 12.31
CA PRO A 139 -1.17 10.88 12.88
C PRO A 139 -2.14 10.56 14.03
N SER A 140 -2.68 9.35 14.04
CA SER A 140 -3.54 8.90 15.14
C SER A 140 -2.65 8.63 16.33
N LYS A 141 -2.98 9.21 17.49
CA LYS A 141 -2.32 8.80 18.74
C LYS A 141 -2.69 7.36 19.01
N VAL A 142 -1.69 6.48 19.07
CA VAL A 142 -1.85 5.15 19.67
C VAL A 142 -2.11 5.40 21.15
N VAL A 143 -3.36 5.22 21.59
CA VAL A 143 -3.75 5.28 23.01
C VAL A 143 -3.47 3.95 23.65
#